data_AF-A0A8H6I4F8-F1
#
_entry.id   AF-A0A8H6I4F8-F1
#
_cell.length_a   1.000
_cell.length_b   1.000
_cell.length_c   1.000
_cell.angle_alpha   90.00
_cell.angle_beta   90.00
_cell.angle_gamma   90.00
#
_symmetry.space_group_name_H-M   'P 1'
#
loop_
_entity.id
_entity.type
_entity.pdbx_description
1 polymer ?
#
loop_
_entity_poly.entity_id
_entity_poly.type
_entity_poly.pdbx_seq_one_letter_code
_entity_poly.pdbx_strand_id
1 'polypeptide(L)'
;MDLGSVFKKLIEAGYQQQNVKYAFVASLAFVLADAIHCFPLEVKLIWGSKWNMGKVLYLLSRYLVFVTITIPEVYNLSSNLSVEQCRLTFASGSVMVVVVVTVSEAILFLRVYALGGRSRAIGMFLAILYLGIHSAVFASLAKFILSIEYGASPLPAIISCFPIKSNNKLLSIVFILLLVSELVILIMTFWLCFAKHQSTKSPLVATFYKDGLFYFLLLSAVSTGNIICNLVAPLPYIYLLAIPQMVLHSALSTRMVLHIRKLGNGVYDTKGEIPLTSLDLSGSESTTKSMRFAAKATADYDH
;
A
#
# COMPACT_ATOMS: atom_id res chain seq x y z
N MET A 1 -4.08 -43.98 14.96
CA MET A 1 -3.21 -43.04 14.22
C MET A 1 -1.81 -43.61 14.23
N ASP A 2 -1.21 -43.86 13.07
CA ASP A 2 0.14 -44.42 12.96
C ASP A 2 1.19 -43.35 13.32
N LEU A 3 2.10 -43.67 14.23
CA LEU A 3 3.12 -42.75 14.74
C LEU A 3 4.03 -42.22 13.61
N GLY A 4 4.30 -43.05 12.60
CA GLY A 4 5.06 -42.64 11.41
C GLY A 4 4.35 -41.55 10.60
N SER A 5 3.02 -41.62 10.49
CA SER A 5 2.21 -40.61 9.79
C SER A 5 2.19 -39.26 10.52
N VAL A 6 2.23 -39.28 11.86
CA VAL A 6 2.30 -38.07 12.70
C VAL A 6 3.66 -37.41 12.54
N PHE A 7 4.74 -38.20 12.60
CA PHE A 7 6.10 -37.68 12.48
C PHE A 7 6.36 -37.02 11.12
N LYS A 8 5.88 -37.63 10.02
CA LYS A 8 5.99 -37.06 8.68
C LYS A 8 5.27 -35.71 8.56
N LYS A 9 4.06 -35.59 9.12
CA LYS A 9 3.30 -34.31 9.13
C LYS A 9 4.00 -33.22 9.94
N LEU A 10 4.64 -33.57 11.05
CA LEU A 10 5.41 -32.63 11.86
C LEU A 10 6.64 -32.11 11.12
N ILE A 11 7.38 -32.99 10.45
CA ILE A 11 8.53 -32.59 9.62
C ILE A 11 8.07 -31.64 8.50
N GLU A 12 7.00 -32.00 7.79
CA GLU A 12 6.47 -31.18 6.70
C GLU A 12 6.04 -29.80 7.19
N ALA A 13 5.31 -29.72 8.31
CA ALA A 13 4.94 -28.45 8.92
C ALA A 13 6.18 -27.60 9.32
N GLY A 14 7.25 -28.24 9.81
CA GLY A 14 8.52 -27.59 10.12
C GLY A 14 9.16 -26.94 8.88
N TYR A 15 9.25 -27.67 7.77
CA TYR A 15 9.76 -27.13 6.50
C TYR A 15 8.90 -25.96 5.98
N GLN A 16 7.57 -26.11 6.04
CA GLN A 16 6.65 -25.06 5.58
C GLN A 16 6.83 -23.78 6.41
N GLN A 17 6.99 -23.90 7.72
CA GLN A 17 7.22 -22.75 8.59
C GLN A 17 8.60 -22.11 8.37
N GLN A 18 9.62 -22.91 8.07
CA GLN A 18 10.93 -22.39 7.70
C GLN A 18 10.88 -21.54 6.42
N ASN A 19 10.11 -21.97 5.42
CA ASN A 19 9.91 -21.20 4.19
C ASN A 19 9.20 -19.86 4.45
N VAL A 20 8.23 -19.82 5.36
CA VAL A 20 7.58 -18.57 5.78
C VAL A 20 8.59 -17.63 6.45
N LYS A 21 9.44 -18.15 7.35
CA LYS A 21 10.52 -17.36 7.97
C LYS A 21 11.46 -16.78 6.92
N TYR A 22 11.86 -17.56 5.91
CA TYR A 22 12.70 -17.04 4.82
C TYR A 22 12.00 -15.94 4.01
N ALA A 23 10.71 -16.08 3.72
CA ALA A 23 9.94 -15.04 3.03
C ALA A 23 9.88 -13.73 3.83
N PHE A 24 9.80 -13.81 5.17
CA PHE A 24 9.76 -12.63 6.04
C PHE A 24 11.12 -11.94 6.10
N VAL A 25 12.20 -12.70 6.28
CA VAL A 25 13.58 -12.18 6.21
C VAL A 25 13.88 -11.56 4.85
N ALA A 26 13.44 -12.18 3.76
CA ALA A 26 13.56 -11.62 2.41
C ALA A 26 12.78 -10.30 2.26
N SER A 27 11.60 -10.21 2.87
CA SER A 27 10.80 -8.97 2.89
C SER A 27 11.50 -7.85 3.67
N LEU A 28 12.16 -8.18 4.79
CA LEU A 28 12.98 -7.24 5.55
C LEU A 28 14.19 -6.75 4.73
N ALA A 29 14.90 -7.68 4.10
CA ALA A 29 16.02 -7.33 3.23
C ALA A 29 15.58 -6.43 2.07
N PHE A 30 14.43 -6.74 1.46
CA PHE A 30 13.86 -5.92 0.38
C PHE A 30 13.53 -4.51 0.84
N VAL A 31 12.80 -4.33 1.96
CA VAL A 31 12.43 -2.99 2.42
C VAL A 31 13.65 -2.17 2.87
N LEU A 32 14.67 -2.81 3.43
CA LEU A 32 15.93 -2.14 3.77
C LEU A 32 16.67 -1.69 2.51
N ALA A 33 16.80 -2.57 1.51
CA ALA A 33 17.42 -2.22 0.23
C ALA A 33 16.67 -1.09 -0.47
N ASP A 34 15.33 -1.15 -0.44
CA ASP A 34 14.45 -0.09 -0.94
C ASP A 34 14.64 1.24 -0.19
N ALA A 35 14.80 1.16 1.13
CA ALA A 35 15.07 2.30 1.99
C ALA A 35 16.35 3.02 1.58
N ILE A 36 17.44 2.27 1.55
CA ILE A 36 18.78 2.77 1.22
C ILE A 36 18.78 3.36 -0.20
N HIS A 37 18.20 2.66 -1.16
CA HIS A 37 18.20 3.10 -2.56
C HIS A 37 17.45 4.42 -2.76
N CYS A 38 16.33 4.62 -2.06
CA CYS A 38 15.52 5.83 -2.23
C CYS A 38 15.90 6.97 -1.26
N PHE A 39 16.76 6.71 -0.26
CA PHE A 39 17.15 7.70 0.75
C PHE A 39 17.71 9.02 0.18
N PRO A 40 18.59 9.04 -0.84
CA PRO A 40 19.08 10.29 -1.41
C PRO A 40 17.96 11.16 -2.01
N LEU A 41 16.99 10.54 -2.67
CA LEU A 41 15.82 11.23 -3.21
C LEU A 41 14.88 11.68 -2.09
N GLU A 42 14.73 10.89 -1.04
CA GLU A 42 13.93 11.23 0.13
C GLU A 42 14.44 12.50 0.82
N VAL A 43 15.74 12.57 1.10
CA VAL A 43 16.38 13.76 1.69
C VAL A 43 16.17 14.98 0.81
N LYS A 44 16.37 14.84 -0.50
CA LYS A 44 16.23 15.94 -1.46
C LYS A 44 14.78 16.43 -1.64
N LEU A 45 13.80 15.51 -1.66
CA LEU A 45 12.43 15.81 -2.10
C LEU A 45 11.39 15.90 -0.96
N ILE A 46 11.68 15.32 0.21
CA ILE A 46 10.72 15.19 1.32
C ILE A 46 11.16 16.03 2.52
N TRP A 47 12.42 15.93 2.94
CA TRP A 47 12.88 16.49 4.22
C TRP A 47 12.72 18.01 4.28
N GLY A 48 13.23 18.72 3.28
CA GLY A 48 13.10 20.19 3.17
C GLY A 48 11.72 20.70 2.69
N SER A 49 10.78 19.82 2.33
CA SER A 49 9.46 20.24 1.85
C SER A 49 8.51 20.65 2.98
N LYS A 50 7.58 21.58 2.70
CA LYS A 50 6.54 22.01 3.64
C LYS A 50 5.71 20.82 4.14
N TRP A 51 5.28 20.89 5.39
CA TRP A 51 4.38 19.89 5.96
C TRP A 51 3.01 19.95 5.28
N ASN A 52 2.57 18.81 4.75
CA ASN A 52 1.26 18.60 4.18
C ASN A 52 0.87 17.12 4.34
N MET A 53 -0.39 16.80 4.04
CA MET A 53 -0.92 15.44 4.16
C MET A 53 -0.07 14.41 3.42
N GLY A 54 0.40 14.73 2.21
CA GLY A 54 1.24 13.83 1.41
C GLY A 54 2.59 13.51 2.06
N LYS A 55 3.24 14.51 2.70
CA LYS A 55 4.49 14.30 3.45
C LYS A 55 4.25 13.42 4.69
N VAL A 56 3.17 13.67 5.43
CA VAL A 56 2.82 12.87 6.63
C VAL A 56 2.57 11.42 6.24
N LEU A 57 1.70 11.17 5.27
CA LEU A 57 1.39 9.80 4.80
C LEU A 57 2.63 9.09 4.26
N TYR A 58 3.49 9.81 3.52
CA TYR A 58 4.76 9.26 3.04
C TYR A 58 5.64 8.79 4.20
N LEU A 59 5.90 9.65 5.20
CA LEU A 59 6.75 9.30 6.33
C LEU A 59 6.14 8.17 7.16
N LEU A 60 4.83 8.20 7.40
CA LEU A 60 4.15 7.12 8.10
C LEU A 60 4.27 5.78 7.35
N SER A 61 3.92 5.73 6.06
CA SER A 61 4.04 4.50 5.26
C SER A 61 5.49 3.99 5.23
N ARG A 62 6.46 4.88 5.08
CA ARG A 62 7.88 4.56 4.98
C ARG A 62 8.46 3.98 6.26
N TYR A 63 8.21 4.62 7.40
CA TYR A 63 8.88 4.28 8.65
C TYR A 63 8.09 3.29 9.51
N LEU A 64 6.74 3.25 9.40
CA LEU A 64 5.94 2.28 10.14
C LEU A 64 6.23 0.84 9.71
N VAL A 65 6.58 0.57 8.45
CA VAL A 65 6.96 -0.80 8.01
C VAL A 65 8.09 -1.38 8.84
N PHE A 66 9.11 -0.58 9.16
CA PHE A 66 10.27 -1.05 9.93
C PHE A 66 9.88 -1.44 11.35
N VAL A 67 8.97 -0.68 11.96
CA VAL A 67 8.43 -1.05 13.28
C VAL A 67 7.58 -2.31 13.16
N THR A 68 6.67 -2.35 12.19
CA THR A 68 5.71 -3.45 12.02
C THR A 68 6.39 -4.77 11.72
N ILE A 69 7.42 -4.82 10.87
CA ILE A 69 8.07 -6.07 10.47
C ILE A 69 8.83 -6.76 11.61
N THR A 70 9.21 -6.02 12.67
CA THR A 70 9.90 -6.62 13.84
C THR A 70 8.98 -7.46 14.71
N ILE A 71 7.67 -7.15 14.77
CA ILE A 71 6.72 -7.86 15.64
C ILE A 71 6.48 -9.31 15.18
N PRO A 72 6.22 -9.59 13.89
CA PRO A 72 6.14 -10.95 13.37
C PRO A 72 7.45 -11.75 13.55
N GLU A 73 8.61 -11.10 13.52
CA GLU A 73 9.89 -11.76 13.78
C GLU A 73 9.98 -12.21 15.24
N VAL A 74 9.55 -11.39 16.21
CA VAL A 74 9.46 -11.81 17.62
C VAL A 74 8.54 -13.03 17.77
N TYR A 75 7.39 -13.04 17.09
CA TYR A 75 6.49 -14.19 17.09
C TYR A 75 7.12 -15.46 16.50
N ASN A 76 7.91 -15.33 15.42
CA ASN A 76 8.46 -16.48 14.69
C ASN A 76 9.82 -16.97 15.20
N LEU A 77 10.62 -16.11 15.84
CA LEU A 77 11.98 -16.41 16.28
C LEU A 77 12.09 -16.68 17.78
N SER A 78 11.12 -16.25 18.59
CA SER A 78 11.14 -16.52 20.04
C SER A 78 10.79 -17.96 20.35
N SER A 79 11.59 -18.60 21.21
CA SER A 79 11.44 -20.00 21.64
C SER A 79 10.71 -20.18 22.99
N ASN A 80 10.32 -19.09 23.67
CA ASN A 80 9.75 -19.14 25.02
C ASN A 80 8.55 -18.19 25.21
N LEU A 81 7.67 -18.08 24.21
CA LEU A 81 6.44 -17.29 24.39
C LEU A 81 5.34 -18.12 25.06
N SER A 82 4.67 -17.53 26.04
CA SER A 82 3.41 -18.08 26.57
C SER A 82 2.31 -18.00 25.50
N VAL A 83 1.28 -18.83 25.64
CA VAL A 83 0.12 -18.81 24.72
C VAL A 83 -0.53 -17.42 24.65
N GLU A 84 -0.60 -16.71 25.78
CA GLU A 84 -1.15 -15.34 25.80
C GLU A 84 -0.23 -14.34 25.10
N GLN A 85 1.09 -14.43 25.30
CA GLN A 85 2.05 -13.59 24.59
C GLN A 85 1.98 -13.83 23.08
N CYS A 86 1.78 -15.07 22.65
CA CYS A 86 1.55 -15.40 21.24
C CYS A 86 0.31 -14.73 20.67
N ARG A 87 -0.81 -14.83 21.38
CA ARG A 87 -2.08 -14.21 20.99
C ARG A 87 -1.91 -12.71 20.83
N LEU A 88 -1.28 -12.04 21.80
CA LEU A 88 -1.03 -10.61 21.78
C LEU A 88 -0.06 -10.20 20.66
N THR A 89 1.03 -10.94 20.46
CA THR A 89 2.04 -10.64 19.45
C THR A 89 1.48 -10.84 18.03
N PHE A 90 0.73 -11.92 17.80
CA PHE A 90 0.07 -12.15 16.51
C PHE A 90 -1.01 -11.10 16.23
N ALA A 91 -1.85 -10.78 17.22
CA ALA A 91 -2.91 -9.79 17.07
C ALA A 91 -2.34 -8.40 16.78
N SER A 92 -1.36 -7.96 17.58
CA SER A 92 -0.69 -6.66 17.38
C SER A 92 0.04 -6.59 16.04
N GLY A 93 0.79 -7.64 15.66
CA GLY A 93 1.44 -7.71 14.35
C GLY A 93 0.44 -7.63 13.20
N SER A 94 -0.66 -8.38 13.27
CA SER A 94 -1.71 -8.38 12.24
C SER A 94 -2.39 -7.00 12.10
N VAL A 95 -2.69 -6.33 13.21
CA VAL A 95 -3.27 -4.97 13.20
C VAL A 95 -2.29 -3.97 12.61
N MET A 96 -1.02 -4.02 13.02
CA MET A 96 0.01 -3.11 12.51
C MET A 96 0.28 -3.30 11.01
N VAL A 97 0.22 -4.55 10.51
CA VAL A 97 0.28 -4.85 9.07
C VAL A 97 -0.84 -4.13 8.31
N VAL A 98 -2.09 -4.27 8.78
CA VAL A 98 -3.23 -3.62 8.13
C VAL A 98 -3.14 -2.10 8.23
N VAL A 99 -2.67 -1.54 9.36
CA VAL A 99 -2.45 -0.09 9.50
C VAL A 99 -1.47 0.41 8.44
N VAL A 100 -0.34 -0.27 8.24
CA VAL A 100 0.65 0.11 7.21
C VAL A 100 0.07 0.05 5.81
N VAL A 101 -0.69 -1.00 5.48
CA VAL A 101 -1.37 -1.15 4.19
C VAL A 101 -2.37 0.00 3.98
N THR A 102 -3.22 0.29 4.97
CA THR A 102 -4.20 1.38 4.92
C THR A 102 -3.54 2.75 4.72
N VAL A 103 -2.46 3.06 5.45
CA VAL A 103 -1.69 4.31 5.24
C VAL A 103 -1.12 4.39 3.83
N SER A 104 -0.63 3.26 3.30
CA SER A 104 -0.07 3.18 1.95
C SER A 104 -1.16 3.33 0.87
N GLU A 105 -2.34 2.76 1.07
CA GLU A 105 -3.50 2.97 0.18
C GLU A 105 -4.00 4.42 0.22
N ALA A 106 -3.97 5.09 1.36
CA ALA A 106 -4.33 6.51 1.45
C ALA A 106 -3.50 7.38 0.48
N ILE A 107 -2.23 7.04 0.26
CA ILE A 107 -1.36 7.71 -0.73
C ILE A 107 -1.91 7.50 -2.16
N LEU A 108 -2.38 6.29 -2.48
CA LEU A 108 -2.96 5.96 -3.78
C LEU A 108 -4.29 6.69 -4.00
N PHE A 109 -5.16 6.75 -2.98
CA PHE A 109 -6.42 7.51 -3.04
C PHE A 109 -6.17 9.00 -3.22
N LEU A 110 -5.22 9.58 -2.47
CA LEU A 110 -4.86 10.99 -2.61
C LEU A 110 -4.32 11.32 -4.01
N ARG A 111 -3.60 10.38 -4.64
CA ARG A 111 -3.15 10.50 -6.03
C ARG A 111 -4.31 10.55 -6.99
N VAL A 112 -5.30 9.66 -6.87
CA VAL A 112 -6.50 9.67 -7.74
C VAL A 112 -7.26 10.98 -7.57
N TYR A 113 -7.42 11.45 -6.32
CA TYR A 113 -8.03 12.75 -6.05
C TYR A 113 -7.30 13.91 -6.73
N ALA A 114 -5.96 13.92 -6.69
CA ALA A 114 -5.15 14.92 -7.37
C ALA A 114 -5.27 14.82 -8.91
N LEU A 115 -5.27 13.60 -9.47
CA LEU A 115 -5.46 13.37 -10.90
C LEU A 115 -6.84 13.85 -11.39
N GLY A 116 -7.87 13.66 -10.57
CA GLY A 116 -9.23 14.16 -10.78
C GLY A 116 -9.39 15.68 -10.61
N GLY A 117 -8.28 16.44 -10.63
CA GLY A 117 -8.30 17.90 -10.54
C GLY A 117 -8.78 18.42 -9.18
N ARG A 118 -8.70 17.61 -8.12
CA ARG A 118 -9.17 17.96 -6.77
C ARG A 118 -10.67 18.30 -6.70
N SER A 119 -11.48 17.78 -7.63
CA SER A 119 -12.94 17.96 -7.62
C SER A 119 -13.55 17.46 -6.31
N ARG A 120 -14.34 18.30 -5.63
CA ARG A 120 -15.00 17.95 -4.35
C ARG A 120 -15.86 16.69 -4.47
N ALA A 121 -16.50 16.47 -5.62
CA ALA A 121 -17.31 15.27 -5.87
C ALA A 121 -16.44 14.00 -5.88
N ILE A 122 -15.31 14.02 -6.59
CA ILE A 122 -14.35 12.89 -6.62
C ILE A 122 -13.76 12.66 -5.22
N GLY A 123 -13.39 13.74 -4.53
CA GLY A 123 -12.86 13.66 -3.17
C GLY A 123 -13.83 13.03 -2.18
N MET A 124 -15.10 13.43 -2.22
CA MET A 124 -16.16 12.86 -1.36
C MET A 124 -16.40 11.38 -1.69
N PHE A 125 -16.49 11.03 -2.97
CA PHE A 125 -16.63 9.64 -3.40
C PHE A 125 -15.46 8.77 -2.90
N LEU A 126 -14.23 9.22 -3.11
CA LEU A 126 -13.03 8.51 -2.68
C LEU A 126 -12.95 8.38 -1.15
N ALA A 127 -13.34 9.41 -0.40
CA ALA A 127 -13.36 9.37 1.05
C ALA A 127 -14.38 8.35 1.59
N ILE A 128 -15.60 8.34 1.04
CA ILE A 128 -16.63 7.35 1.41
C ILE A 128 -16.16 5.93 1.09
N LEU A 129 -15.59 5.73 -0.11
CA LEU A 129 -15.07 4.44 -0.53
C LEU A 129 -13.94 3.95 0.39
N TYR A 130 -12.97 4.81 0.67
CA TYR A 130 -11.83 4.52 1.55
C TYR A 130 -12.29 4.13 2.95
N LEU A 131 -13.17 4.94 3.56
CA LEU A 131 -13.70 4.66 4.90
C LEU A 131 -14.55 3.39 4.94
N GLY A 132 -15.39 3.16 3.93
CA GLY A 132 -16.22 1.97 3.82
C GLY A 132 -15.41 0.69 3.69
N ILE A 133 -14.44 0.66 2.77
CA ILE A 133 -13.60 -0.53 2.55
C ILE A 133 -12.72 -0.79 3.78
N HIS A 134 -12.00 0.21 4.29
CA HIS A 134 -11.08 -0.03 5.40
C HIS A 134 -11.78 -0.33 6.71
N SER A 135 -12.96 0.25 6.98
CA SER A 135 -13.76 -0.16 8.14
C SER A 135 -14.19 -1.63 8.05
N ALA A 136 -14.59 -2.11 6.87
CA ALA A 136 -14.90 -3.51 6.64
C ALA A 136 -13.67 -4.42 6.79
N VAL A 137 -12.49 -3.95 6.35
CA VAL A 137 -11.20 -4.64 6.55
C VAL A 137 -10.88 -4.80 8.04
N PHE A 138 -10.92 -3.70 8.81
CA PHE A 138 -10.64 -3.75 10.25
C PHE A 138 -11.67 -4.61 11.00
N ALA A 139 -12.95 -4.52 10.65
CA ALA A 139 -13.99 -5.36 11.25
C ALA A 139 -13.79 -6.85 10.95
N SER A 140 -13.43 -7.19 9.71
CA SER A 140 -13.17 -8.58 9.30
C SER A 140 -11.90 -9.12 9.96
N LEU A 141 -10.85 -8.30 10.06
CA LEU A 141 -9.61 -8.66 10.77
C LEU A 141 -9.88 -8.90 12.26
N ALA A 142 -10.65 -8.02 12.92
CA ALA A 142 -10.97 -8.18 14.33
C ALA A 142 -11.72 -9.50 14.58
N LYS A 143 -12.73 -9.81 13.76
CA LYS A 143 -13.44 -11.10 13.82
C LYS A 143 -12.53 -12.28 13.54
N PHE A 144 -11.60 -12.14 12.59
CA PHE A 144 -10.61 -13.17 12.28
C PHE A 144 -9.72 -13.44 13.50
N ILE A 145 -9.09 -12.42 14.07
CA ILE A 145 -8.21 -12.55 15.25
C ILE A 145 -8.94 -13.20 16.42
N LEU A 146 -10.19 -12.79 16.68
CA LEU A 146 -11.02 -13.37 17.74
C LEU A 146 -11.45 -14.82 17.48
N SER A 147 -11.39 -15.29 16.23
CA SER A 147 -11.71 -16.66 15.86
C SER A 147 -10.55 -17.65 16.04
N ILE A 148 -9.34 -17.16 16.33
CA ILE A 148 -8.14 -18.00 16.41
C ILE A 148 -8.06 -18.65 17.80
N GLU A 149 -8.01 -19.98 17.81
CA GLU A 149 -7.72 -20.78 19.00
C GLU A 149 -6.23 -21.19 18.98
N TYR A 150 -5.49 -20.87 20.05
CA TYR A 150 -4.05 -21.14 20.14
C TYR A 150 -3.75 -22.38 20.99
N GLY A 151 -2.76 -23.14 20.57
CA GLY A 151 -2.25 -24.31 21.28
C GLY A 151 -0.79 -24.17 21.70
N ALA A 152 -0.42 -24.91 22.75
CA ALA A 152 0.97 -25.13 23.10
C ALA A 152 1.63 -26.03 22.04
N SER A 153 2.83 -25.65 21.60
CA SER A 153 3.58 -26.43 20.62
C SER A 153 4.15 -27.71 21.24
N PRO A 154 4.09 -28.87 20.55
CA PRO A 154 4.81 -30.07 20.96
C PRO A 154 6.34 -29.92 20.82
N LEU A 155 6.81 -28.87 20.13
CA LEU A 155 8.22 -28.57 19.86
C LEU A 155 8.52 -27.11 20.27
N PRO A 156 8.53 -26.78 21.57
CA PRO A 156 8.68 -25.40 22.07
C PRO A 156 10.00 -24.74 21.63
N ALA A 157 11.06 -25.53 21.44
CA ALA A 157 12.36 -25.03 20.98
C ALA A 157 12.34 -24.44 19.55
N ILE A 158 11.35 -24.78 18.73
CA ILE A 158 11.27 -24.36 17.30
C ILE A 158 10.08 -23.43 17.08
N ILE A 159 8.95 -23.72 17.73
CA ILE A 159 7.68 -23.01 17.62
C ILE A 159 7.15 -22.88 19.04
N SER A 160 6.97 -21.66 19.56
CA SER A 160 6.43 -21.49 20.92
C SER A 160 4.97 -21.95 21.02
N CYS A 161 4.15 -21.57 20.03
CA CYS A 161 2.71 -21.74 20.00
C CYS A 161 2.24 -21.76 18.53
N PHE A 162 1.05 -22.29 18.27
CA PHE A 162 0.49 -22.29 16.92
C PHE A 162 -1.03 -22.16 16.93
N PRO A 163 -1.63 -21.59 15.86
CA PRO A 163 -3.09 -21.59 15.71
C PRO A 163 -3.58 -23.03 15.45
N ILE A 164 -4.42 -23.56 16.35
CA ILE A 164 -5.06 -24.87 16.20
C ILE A 164 -6.24 -24.75 15.22
N LYS A 165 -6.98 -23.65 15.32
CA LYS A 165 -8.20 -23.41 14.55
C LYS A 165 -8.35 -21.92 14.29
N SER A 166 -8.79 -21.59 13.10
CA SER A 166 -9.03 -20.21 12.67
C SER A 166 -10.09 -20.19 11.56
N ASN A 167 -10.90 -19.14 11.51
CA ASN A 167 -11.84 -18.95 10.42
C ASN A 167 -11.16 -18.22 9.24
N ASN A 168 -10.41 -18.97 8.44
CA ASN A 168 -9.61 -18.43 7.33
C ASN A 168 -10.46 -17.70 6.26
N LYS A 169 -11.77 -17.96 6.19
CA LYS A 169 -12.68 -17.22 5.30
C LYS A 169 -12.74 -15.73 5.65
N LEU A 170 -12.66 -15.38 6.94
CA LEU A 170 -12.61 -13.98 7.39
C LEU A 170 -11.32 -13.29 6.92
N LEU A 171 -10.20 -14.00 6.94
CA LEU A 171 -8.94 -13.50 6.40
C LEU A 171 -8.99 -13.36 4.88
N SER A 172 -9.58 -14.31 4.16
CA SER A 172 -9.81 -14.15 2.71
C SER A 172 -10.67 -12.94 2.38
N ILE A 173 -11.69 -12.62 3.19
CA ILE A 173 -12.51 -11.41 3.01
C ILE A 173 -11.64 -10.15 3.13
N VAL A 174 -10.69 -10.09 4.07
CA VAL A 174 -9.75 -8.96 4.19
C VAL A 174 -8.99 -8.73 2.88
N PHE A 175 -8.37 -9.77 2.33
CA PHE A 175 -7.61 -9.65 1.08
C PHE A 175 -8.48 -9.40 -0.16
N ILE A 176 -9.73 -9.91 -0.19
CA ILE A 176 -10.69 -9.59 -1.24
C ILE A 176 -11.04 -8.09 -1.19
N LEU A 177 -11.28 -7.52 -0.01
CA LEU A 177 -11.58 -6.10 0.14
C LEU A 177 -10.40 -5.22 -0.29
N LEU A 178 -9.16 -5.61 0.06
CA LEU A 178 -7.95 -4.93 -0.42
C LEU A 178 -7.82 -5.02 -1.94
N LEU A 179 -8.01 -6.20 -2.54
CA LEU A 179 -7.98 -6.38 -3.99
C LEU A 179 -9.05 -5.50 -4.69
N VAL A 180 -10.27 -5.44 -4.13
CA VAL A 180 -11.32 -4.56 -4.65
C VAL A 180 -10.89 -3.08 -4.57
N SER A 181 -10.29 -2.65 -3.47
CA SER A 181 -9.72 -1.30 -3.31
C SER A 181 -8.72 -0.99 -4.43
N GLU A 182 -7.76 -1.89 -4.63
CA GLU A 182 -6.69 -1.77 -5.64
C GLU A 182 -7.26 -1.68 -7.05
N LEU A 183 -8.22 -2.55 -7.40
CA LEU A 183 -8.85 -2.58 -8.71
C LEU A 183 -9.69 -1.33 -8.98
N VAL A 184 -10.46 -0.85 -8.00
CA VAL A 184 -11.25 0.38 -8.16
C VAL A 184 -10.33 1.59 -8.38
N ILE A 185 -9.26 1.70 -7.60
CA ILE A 185 -8.26 2.77 -7.76
C ILE A 185 -7.55 2.67 -9.11
N LEU A 186 -7.21 1.47 -9.56
CA LEU A 186 -6.62 1.22 -10.87
C LEU A 186 -7.56 1.68 -12.00
N ILE A 187 -8.82 1.23 -11.97
CA ILE A 187 -9.85 1.59 -12.96
C ILE A 187 -10.08 3.10 -12.99
N MET A 188 -10.21 3.74 -11.82
CA MET A 188 -10.36 5.19 -11.73
C MET A 188 -9.14 5.94 -12.27
N THR A 189 -7.94 5.47 -11.93
CA THR A 189 -6.69 6.06 -12.43
C THR A 189 -6.66 5.99 -13.95
N PHE A 190 -7.00 4.84 -14.54
CA PHE A 190 -7.09 4.69 -15.98
C PHE A 190 -8.12 5.62 -16.59
N TRP A 191 -9.34 5.62 -16.07
CA TRP A 191 -10.43 6.43 -16.60
C TRP A 191 -10.07 7.92 -16.61
N LEU A 192 -9.53 8.44 -15.49
CA LEU A 192 -9.09 9.83 -15.39
C LEU A 192 -7.91 10.15 -16.32
N CYS A 193 -6.94 9.23 -16.45
CA CYS A 193 -5.81 9.39 -17.35
C CYS A 193 -6.27 9.42 -18.82
N PHE A 194 -7.16 8.52 -19.24
CA PHE A 194 -7.70 8.49 -20.59
C PHE A 194 -8.52 9.74 -20.91
N ALA A 195 -9.40 10.15 -19.98
CA ALA A 195 -10.19 11.37 -20.13
C ALA A 195 -9.27 12.59 -20.34
N LYS A 196 -8.17 12.67 -19.58
CA LYS A 196 -7.21 13.79 -19.68
C LYS A 196 -6.29 13.70 -20.90
N HIS A 197 -5.90 12.51 -21.32
CA HIS A 197 -5.06 12.30 -22.51
C HIS A 197 -5.79 12.70 -23.80
N GLN A 198 -7.09 12.40 -23.89
CA GLN A 198 -7.90 12.87 -25.01
C GLN A 198 -7.92 14.41 -25.10
N SER A 199 -7.86 15.10 -23.96
CA SER A 199 -7.80 16.57 -23.92
C SER A 199 -6.39 17.14 -24.11
N THR A 200 -5.34 16.40 -23.78
CA THR A 200 -3.94 16.85 -23.84
C THR A 200 -3.06 15.71 -24.34
N LYS A 201 -2.63 15.75 -25.61
CA LYS A 201 -1.74 14.76 -26.25
C LYS A 201 -0.31 14.77 -25.67
N SER A 202 -0.18 14.66 -24.34
CA SER A 202 1.10 14.80 -23.63
C SER A 202 1.79 13.45 -23.42
N PRO A 203 3.10 13.33 -23.74
CA PRO A 203 3.92 12.14 -23.50
C PRO A 203 4.11 11.82 -22.00
N LEU A 204 3.77 12.75 -21.11
CA LEU A 204 3.84 12.58 -19.66
C LEU A 204 2.82 11.53 -19.15
N VAL A 205 1.66 11.42 -19.82
CA VAL A 205 0.65 10.40 -19.51
C VAL A 205 1.16 9.00 -19.85
N ALA A 206 1.91 8.84 -20.94
CA ALA A 206 2.44 7.55 -21.38
C ALA A 206 3.52 6.98 -20.43
N THR A 207 4.35 7.85 -19.86
CA THR A 207 5.37 7.43 -18.88
C THR A 207 4.72 7.07 -17.54
N PHE A 208 3.71 7.82 -17.11
CA PHE A 208 2.90 7.50 -15.93
C PHE A 208 2.16 6.16 -16.06
N TYR A 209 1.76 5.81 -17.29
CA TYR A 209 1.06 4.57 -17.64
C TYR A 209 1.95 3.34 -17.44
N LYS A 210 3.20 3.38 -17.90
CA LYS A 210 4.11 2.22 -17.80
C LYS A 210 4.55 1.93 -16.37
N ASP A 211 4.92 2.97 -15.62
CA ASP A 211 5.47 2.77 -14.28
C ASP A 211 4.38 2.61 -13.23
N GLY A 212 3.26 3.34 -13.36
CA GLY A 212 2.14 3.25 -12.42
C GLY A 212 1.39 1.93 -12.51
N LEU A 213 1.15 1.41 -13.72
CA LEU A 213 0.40 0.18 -13.94
C LEU A 213 1.10 -1.04 -13.36
N PHE A 214 2.42 -1.13 -13.56
CA PHE A 214 3.20 -2.26 -13.05
C PHE A 214 3.05 -2.42 -11.53
N TYR A 215 3.02 -1.30 -10.79
CA TYR A 215 2.82 -1.33 -9.34
C TYR A 215 1.45 -1.88 -8.93
N PHE A 216 0.38 -1.43 -9.58
CA PHE A 216 -0.97 -1.92 -9.27
C PHE A 216 -1.16 -3.40 -9.64
N LEU A 217 -0.59 -3.84 -10.77
CA LEU A 217 -0.63 -5.25 -11.17
C LEU A 217 0.12 -6.13 -10.17
N LEU A 218 1.29 -5.69 -9.71
CA LEU A 218 2.08 -6.41 -8.72
C LEU A 218 1.31 -6.53 -7.39
N LEU A 219 0.74 -5.44 -6.89
CA LEU A 219 -0.08 -5.47 -5.66
C LEU A 219 -1.30 -6.39 -5.81
N SER A 220 -2.03 -6.26 -6.92
CA SER A 220 -3.21 -7.12 -7.20
C SER A 220 -2.84 -8.59 -7.29
N ALA A 221 -1.67 -8.92 -7.86
CA ALA A 221 -1.17 -10.28 -7.96
C ALA A 221 -0.85 -10.86 -6.57
N VAL A 222 -0.23 -10.08 -5.69
CA VAL A 222 0.09 -10.52 -4.32
C VAL A 222 -1.18 -10.61 -3.46
N SER A 223 -2.14 -9.70 -3.62
CA SER A 223 -3.49 -9.80 -3.02
C SER A 223 -4.18 -11.10 -3.42
N THR A 224 -4.17 -11.41 -4.73
CA THR A 224 -4.75 -12.64 -5.27
C THR A 224 -4.03 -13.88 -4.73
N GLY A 225 -2.70 -13.83 -4.65
CA GLY A 225 -1.88 -14.88 -4.04
C GLY A 225 -2.26 -15.14 -2.59
N ASN A 226 -2.45 -14.10 -1.77
CA ASN A 226 -2.92 -14.23 -0.39
C ASN A 226 -4.30 -14.91 -0.31
N ILE A 227 -5.23 -14.56 -1.19
CA ILE A 227 -6.55 -15.21 -1.26
C ILE A 227 -6.41 -16.71 -1.56
N ILE A 228 -5.58 -17.07 -2.55
CA ILE A 228 -5.32 -18.47 -2.91
C ILE A 228 -4.68 -19.22 -1.73
N CYS A 229 -3.66 -18.64 -1.10
CA CYS A 229 -3.01 -19.20 0.08
C CYS A 229 -4.01 -19.47 1.20
N ASN A 230 -4.91 -18.53 1.50
CA ASN A 230 -5.89 -18.69 2.57
C ASN A 230 -6.95 -19.76 2.32
N LEU A 231 -7.29 -20.00 1.05
CA LEU A 231 -8.36 -20.93 0.67
C LEU A 231 -7.87 -22.35 0.43
N VAL A 232 -6.63 -22.51 -0.05
CA VAL A 232 -6.14 -23.79 -0.59
C VAL A 232 -4.87 -24.28 0.11
N ALA A 233 -4.04 -23.38 0.66
CA ALA A 233 -2.75 -23.79 1.20
C ALA A 233 -2.86 -24.42 2.61
N PRO A 234 -1.93 -25.32 2.98
CA PRO A 234 -1.84 -25.82 4.35
C PRO A 234 -1.58 -24.70 5.35
N LEU A 235 -1.99 -24.90 6.61
CA LEU A 235 -2.03 -23.88 7.67
C LEU A 235 -0.79 -22.97 7.75
N PRO A 236 0.47 -23.47 7.64
CA PRO A 236 1.64 -22.59 7.73
C PRO A 236 1.74 -21.58 6.58
N TYR A 237 1.27 -21.92 5.37
CA TYR A 237 1.40 -21.07 4.18
C TYR A 237 0.28 -20.03 4.03
N ILE A 238 -0.76 -20.07 4.86
CA ILE A 238 -1.86 -19.10 4.84
C ILE A 238 -1.32 -17.66 4.94
N TYR A 239 -0.28 -17.44 5.76
CA TYR A 239 0.28 -16.11 6.00
C TYR A 239 1.51 -15.79 5.15
N LEU A 240 1.88 -16.66 4.21
CA LEU A 240 3.15 -16.57 3.47
C LEU A 240 3.33 -15.22 2.77
N LEU A 241 2.26 -14.72 2.14
CA LEU A 241 2.28 -13.51 1.32
C LEU A 241 1.82 -12.25 2.06
N ALA A 242 1.45 -12.34 3.34
CA ALA A 242 0.90 -11.21 4.09
C ALA A 242 1.95 -10.13 4.38
N ILE A 243 3.16 -10.53 4.77
CA ILE A 243 4.28 -9.60 5.00
C ILE A 243 4.82 -9.04 3.66
N PRO A 244 5.05 -9.86 2.62
CA PRO A 244 5.37 -9.35 1.29
C PRO A 244 4.36 -8.31 0.78
N GLN A 245 3.06 -8.56 0.94
CA GLN A 245 1.99 -7.62 0.58
C GLN A 245 2.21 -6.26 1.26
N MET A 246 2.35 -6.25 2.60
CA MET A 246 2.56 -5.02 3.37
C MET A 246 3.80 -4.24 2.89
N VAL A 247 4.92 -4.95 2.75
CA VAL A 247 6.19 -4.35 2.33
C VAL A 247 6.07 -3.74 0.94
N LEU A 248 5.43 -4.44 0.00
CA LEU A 248 5.19 -3.93 -1.35
C LEU A 248 4.26 -2.73 -1.36
N HIS A 249 3.17 -2.72 -0.59
CA HIS A 249 2.29 -1.53 -0.50
C HIS A 249 3.07 -0.28 -0.10
N SER A 250 3.91 -0.38 0.94
CA SER A 250 4.70 0.76 1.39
C SER A 250 5.79 1.15 0.40
N ALA A 251 6.61 0.19 -0.05
CA ALA A 251 7.71 0.48 -0.96
C ALA A 251 7.22 1.09 -2.29
N LEU A 252 6.17 0.51 -2.88
CA LEU A 252 5.65 0.98 -4.16
C LEU A 252 4.93 2.33 -4.03
N SER A 253 4.11 2.52 -2.99
CA SER A 253 3.43 3.81 -2.77
C SER A 253 4.42 4.95 -2.49
N THR A 254 5.45 4.71 -1.69
CA THR A 254 6.49 5.71 -1.37
C THR A 254 7.39 5.99 -2.58
N ARG A 255 7.84 4.98 -3.32
CA ARG A 255 8.58 5.16 -4.59
C ARG A 255 7.81 6.01 -5.58
N MET A 256 6.52 5.73 -5.73
CA MET A 256 5.65 6.48 -6.62
C MET A 256 5.58 7.97 -6.23
N VAL A 257 5.48 8.29 -4.94
CA VAL A 257 5.52 9.69 -4.46
C VAL A 257 6.85 10.36 -4.80
N LEU A 258 7.97 9.68 -4.58
CA LEU A 258 9.30 10.20 -4.93
C LEU A 258 9.43 10.43 -6.44
N HIS A 259 8.95 9.51 -7.27
CA HIS A 259 9.00 9.65 -8.72
C HIS A 259 8.18 10.86 -9.17
N ILE A 260 6.96 11.02 -8.67
CA ILE A 260 6.11 12.18 -8.99
C ILE A 260 6.79 13.51 -8.59
N ARG A 261 7.36 13.58 -7.38
CA ARG A 261 8.07 14.79 -6.92
C ARG A 261 9.34 15.06 -7.72
N LYS A 262 10.06 14.02 -8.14
CA LYS A 262 11.25 14.17 -9.00
C LYS A 262 10.86 14.76 -10.36
N LEU A 263 9.77 14.29 -10.96
CA LEU A 263 9.24 14.84 -12.21
C LEU A 263 8.73 16.28 -12.04
N GLY A 264 8.08 16.58 -10.91
CA GLY A 264 7.58 17.94 -10.62
C GLY A 264 8.71 18.96 -10.36
N ASN A 265 9.78 18.55 -9.68
CA ASN A 265 10.94 19.40 -9.41
C ASN A 265 11.92 19.48 -10.59
N GLY A 266 11.84 18.51 -11.52
CA GLY A 266 12.61 18.47 -12.76
C GLY A 266 11.80 18.95 -13.95
N VAL A 267 11.52 20.26 -14.01
CA VAL A 267 11.24 20.90 -15.30
C VAL A 267 12.51 20.70 -16.16
N TYR A 268 12.41 19.80 -17.14
CA TYR A 268 13.16 19.74 -18.39
C TYR A 268 14.40 20.64 -18.51
N ASP A 269 15.59 20.03 -18.47
CA ASP A 269 16.81 20.62 -19.09
C ASP A 269 16.83 20.42 -20.63
N THR A 270 15.67 20.16 -21.23
CA THR A 270 15.53 20.07 -22.69
C THR A 270 14.23 20.70 -23.14
N LYS A 271 14.37 21.94 -23.64
CA LYS A 271 13.53 22.65 -24.61
C LYS A 271 12.07 22.17 -24.74
N GLY A 272 11.19 22.96 -24.11
CA GLY A 272 9.85 23.24 -24.61
C GLY A 272 8.80 22.16 -24.39
N GLU A 273 8.23 22.09 -23.18
CA GLU A 273 6.82 21.77 -22.97
C GLU A 273 6.40 22.10 -21.51
N ILE A 274 5.10 22.37 -21.35
CA ILE A 274 4.43 23.19 -20.33
C ILE A 274 4.74 22.79 -18.86
N PRO A 275 4.95 23.78 -17.95
CA PRO A 275 5.34 23.50 -16.57
C PRO A 275 4.17 23.02 -15.70
N LEU A 276 4.45 22.00 -14.89
CA LEU A 276 3.58 21.42 -13.87
C LEU A 276 3.48 22.29 -12.59
N THR A 277 3.43 23.61 -12.74
CA THR A 277 3.33 24.57 -11.63
C THR A 277 1.96 24.53 -10.92
N SER A 278 1.00 23.72 -11.39
CA SER A 278 -0.34 23.60 -10.79
C SER A 278 -0.48 22.48 -9.75
N LEU A 279 0.57 21.70 -9.50
CA LEU A 279 0.62 20.71 -8.42
C LEU A 279 1.26 21.28 -7.16
N ASP A 280 0.94 22.53 -6.82
CA ASP A 280 1.23 23.05 -5.51
C ASP A 280 0.35 22.29 -4.49
N LEU A 281 1.01 21.58 -3.58
CA LEU A 281 0.43 20.92 -2.40
C LEU A 281 0.39 21.88 -1.21
N SER A 282 0.56 23.18 -1.43
CA SER A 282 0.35 24.20 -0.41
C SER A 282 -1.12 24.65 -0.38
N GLY A 283 -1.71 24.63 0.81
CA GLY A 283 -2.96 25.33 1.06
C GLY A 283 -2.68 26.83 1.18
N SER A 284 -3.34 27.62 0.36
CA SER A 284 -3.79 28.97 0.73
C SER A 284 -4.96 29.38 -0.18
N GLU A 285 -5.97 29.96 0.44
CA GLU A 285 -7.13 30.58 -0.21
C GLU A 285 -6.76 31.72 -1.15
N SER A 286 -7.63 31.93 -2.15
CA SER A 286 -8.01 33.20 -2.79
C SER A 286 -6.90 34.08 -3.41
N THR A 287 -6.96 34.28 -4.74
CA THR A 287 -7.45 35.58 -5.26
C THR A 287 -7.93 35.47 -6.70
N THR A 288 -9.18 35.86 -6.90
CA THR A 288 -9.84 36.16 -8.17
C THR A 288 -9.08 37.26 -8.91
N LYS A 289 -8.60 37.01 -10.14
CA LYS A 289 -8.24 38.08 -11.07
C LYS A 289 -9.08 38.00 -12.34
N SER A 290 -10.00 38.95 -12.40
CA SER A 290 -10.77 39.40 -13.55
C SER A 290 -9.99 39.34 -14.87
N MET A 291 -10.51 38.60 -15.85
CA MET A 291 -10.17 38.78 -17.26
C MET A 291 -11.07 39.89 -17.83
N ARG A 292 -10.51 41.09 -17.99
CA ARG A 292 -10.97 42.06 -18.99
C ARG A 292 -10.06 41.90 -20.20
N PHE A 293 -10.60 41.43 -21.32
CA PHE A 293 -9.99 41.66 -22.64
C PHE A 293 -10.92 42.54 -23.46
N ALA A 294 -10.35 43.66 -23.87
CA ALA A 294 -10.99 44.72 -24.63
C ALA A 294 -11.36 44.24 -26.03
N ALA A 295 -12.60 44.54 -26.43
CA ALA A 295 -13.03 44.51 -27.82
C ALA A 295 -12.33 45.64 -28.57
N LYS A 296 -11.61 45.31 -29.64
CA LYS A 296 -11.13 46.29 -30.61
C LYS A 296 -12.13 46.35 -31.75
N ALA A 297 -13.07 47.28 -31.66
CA ALA A 297 -13.85 47.74 -32.80
C ALA A 297 -12.99 48.76 -33.57
N THR A 298 -12.78 48.51 -34.86
CA THR A 298 -12.34 49.54 -35.81
C THR A 298 -13.42 49.62 -36.87
N ALA A 299 -14.23 50.67 -36.76
CA ALA A 299 -15.10 51.19 -37.79
C ALA A 299 -15.06 52.74 -37.69
N ASP A 300 -15.22 53.36 -38.86
CA ASP A 300 -15.32 54.79 -39.20
C ASP A 300 -14.04 55.55 -39.53
N TYR A 301 -14.05 56.49 -40.48
CA TYR A 301 -14.69 56.69 -41.80
C TYR A 301 -14.09 58.02 -42.32
N ASP A 302 -13.87 58.13 -43.64
CA ASP A 302 -13.68 59.32 -44.49
C ASP A 302 -12.94 60.60 -44.04
N HIS A 303 -11.88 60.94 -44.78
CA HIS A 303 -11.85 62.11 -45.68
C HIS A 303 -10.72 62.01 -46.71
#